data_AF-A0AA86SFW9-F1
#
_entry.id   AF-A0AA86SFW9-F1
#
_cell.length_a   1.000
_cell.length_b   1.000
_cell.length_c   1.000
_cell.angle_alpha   90.00
_cell.angle_beta   90.00
_cell.angle_gamma   90.00
#
_symmetry.space_group_name_H-M   'P 1'
#
loop_
_entity.id
_entity.type
_entity.pdbx_description
1 polymer ?
#
loop_
_entity_poly.entity_id
_entity_poly.type
_entity_poly.pdbx_seq_one_letter_code
_entity_poly.pdbx_strand_id
1 'polypeptide(L)'
;MYWWRALDFADLKRSSISFFDIEKPKTVVERLHWLEAIDPRHRYGHNLQFYYVKWLRCDSCQPFFYWLDVGEGKEVLCERCPRLKLQQQCIKYLGSVERMDYGVVIENGRLLYKKSGKPIDTTRNAKWIFVLSTSKNHYIGQKNKGTFQHSSFLVGGATLSANRLVAEGGVL
;
A
#
# COMPACT_ATOMS: atom_id res chain seq x y z
N MET A 1 -9.87 28.68 33.56
CA MET A 1 -10.95 27.85 33.03
C MET A 1 -10.77 27.86 31.51
N TYR A 2 -9.96 26.99 30.91
CA TYR A 2 -10.14 25.54 30.79
C TYR A 2 -8.78 24.82 30.65
N TRP A 3 -8.49 23.89 31.57
CA TRP A 3 -7.19 23.22 31.75
C TRP A 3 -7.14 21.78 31.20
N TRP A 4 -7.97 21.43 30.21
CA TRP A 4 -8.02 20.04 29.67
C TRP A 4 -7.32 19.83 28.32
N ARG A 5 -6.68 20.82 27.71
CA ARG A 5 -5.92 20.63 26.46
C ARG A 5 -4.43 20.32 26.65
N ALA A 6 -3.93 20.30 27.88
CA ALA A 6 -2.53 20.03 28.18
C ALA A 6 -2.25 18.59 28.67
N LEU A 7 -3.29 17.85 29.07
CA LEU A 7 -3.13 16.46 29.52
C LEU A 7 -3.12 15.44 28.36
N ASP A 8 -3.71 15.78 27.20
CA ASP A 8 -3.69 14.91 26.01
C ASP A 8 -2.29 14.75 25.38
N PHE A 9 -1.38 15.71 25.56
CA PHE A 9 -0.03 15.62 24.99
C PHE A 9 0.93 14.76 25.81
N ALA A 10 0.72 14.67 27.13
CA ALA A 10 1.57 13.90 28.02
C ALA A 10 1.17 12.42 28.06
N ASP A 11 -0.12 12.10 28.00
CA ASP A 11 -0.59 10.70 27.95
C ASP A 11 -0.38 10.03 26.59
N LEU A 12 -0.26 10.81 25.51
CA LEU A 12 0.20 10.28 24.21
C LEU A 12 1.69 9.90 24.21
N LYS A 13 2.49 10.42 25.16
CA LYS A 13 3.90 10.05 25.35
C LYS A 13 4.11 8.89 26.32
N ARG A 14 3.08 8.48 27.08
CA ARG A 14 3.21 7.42 28.10
C ARG A 14 2.41 6.16 27.78
N SER A 15 1.55 6.20 26.77
CA SER A 15 0.87 5.02 26.18
C SER A 15 1.55 4.50 24.91
N SER A 16 2.79 4.92 24.61
CA SER A 16 3.60 4.31 23.56
C SER A 16 4.07 2.92 24.04
N ILE A 17 3.15 1.97 24.03
CA ILE A 17 3.52 0.60 23.65
C ILE A 17 4.26 0.77 22.32
N SER A 18 5.55 0.48 22.34
CA SER A 18 6.45 0.51 21.20
C SER A 18 5.96 -0.47 20.14
N PHE A 19 5.05 -0.04 19.28
CA PHE A 19 4.57 -0.88 18.18
C PHE A 19 5.45 -0.72 16.92
N PHE A 20 6.35 0.27 16.89
CA PHE A 20 7.18 0.56 15.73
C PHE A 20 8.52 1.19 16.10
N ASP A 21 9.43 0.41 16.68
CA ASP A 21 10.84 0.52 16.30
C ASP A 21 10.97 -0.09 14.89
N ILE A 22 10.44 0.60 13.87
CA ILE A 22 10.70 0.21 12.48
C ILE A 22 12.16 0.54 12.21
N GLU A 23 13.03 -0.47 12.30
CA GLU A 23 14.33 -0.44 11.65
C GLU A 23 14.14 0.12 10.23
N LYS A 24 14.94 1.13 9.86
CA LYS A 24 14.88 1.72 8.52
C LYS A 24 14.92 0.59 7.46
N PRO A 25 14.00 0.57 6.48
CA PRO A 25 13.91 -0.55 5.54
C PRO A 25 15.22 -0.76 4.75
N LYS A 26 15.68 -2.01 4.72
CA LYS A 26 17.02 -2.41 4.26
C LYS A 26 17.12 -2.41 2.72
N THR A 27 16.04 -2.71 2.00
CA THR A 27 16.01 -2.74 0.53
C THR A 27 15.24 -1.57 -0.11
N VAL A 28 15.50 -1.28 -1.40
CA VAL A 28 14.82 -0.21 -2.15
C VAL A 28 13.32 -0.49 -2.31
N VAL A 29 12.91 -1.76 -2.43
CA VAL A 29 11.50 -2.17 -2.59
C VAL A 29 10.74 -2.01 -1.27
N GLU A 30 11.36 -2.37 -0.15
CA GLU A 30 10.79 -2.09 1.18
C GLU A 30 10.73 -0.58 1.43
N ARG A 31 11.76 0.18 1.02
CA ARG A 31 11.82 1.66 1.08
C ARG A 31 10.78 2.38 0.22
N LEU A 32 10.23 1.73 -0.79
CA LEU A 32 9.22 2.33 -1.66
C LEU A 32 7.80 2.19 -1.09
N HIS A 33 7.49 1.04 -0.50
CA HIS A 33 6.13 0.70 -0.10
C HIS A 33 5.80 1.03 1.36
N TRP A 34 6.80 1.13 2.25
CA TRP A 34 6.53 1.49 3.66
C TRP A 34 5.85 2.85 3.80
N LEU A 35 6.25 3.86 2.99
CA LEU A 35 5.63 5.19 3.01
C LEU A 35 4.13 5.13 2.71
N GLU A 36 3.72 4.28 1.76
CA GLU A 36 2.31 4.04 1.44
C GLU A 36 1.56 3.36 2.61
N ALA A 37 2.21 2.41 3.29
CA ALA A 37 1.62 1.70 4.40
C ALA A 37 1.37 2.60 5.62
N ILE A 38 2.25 3.57 5.88
CA ILE A 38 2.11 4.51 7.00
C ILE A 38 1.39 5.82 6.65
N ASP A 39 1.20 6.11 5.36
CA ASP A 39 0.44 7.27 4.92
C ASP A 39 -1.05 7.04 5.14
N PRO A 40 -1.77 7.86 5.94
CA PRO A 40 -3.20 7.70 6.17
C PRO A 40 -4.04 7.78 4.90
N ARG A 41 -3.50 8.40 3.84
CA ARG A 41 -4.16 8.52 2.53
C ARG A 41 -3.80 7.38 1.58
N HIS A 42 -2.86 6.52 1.96
CA HIS A 42 -2.28 5.45 1.15
C HIS A 42 -1.84 5.92 -0.24
N ARG A 43 -1.23 7.11 -0.34
CA ARG A 43 -0.68 7.60 -1.61
C ARG A 43 0.37 6.63 -2.11
N TYR A 44 0.45 6.49 -3.42
CA TYR A 44 1.32 5.52 -4.07
C TYR A 44 2.77 5.75 -3.67
N GLY A 45 3.38 4.74 -3.02
CA GLY A 45 4.67 4.89 -2.36
C GLY A 45 5.81 5.34 -3.27
N HIS A 46 5.78 4.91 -4.54
CA HIS A 46 6.74 5.37 -5.55
C HIS A 46 6.69 6.88 -5.79
N ASN A 47 5.50 7.47 -5.77
CA ASN A 47 5.34 8.91 -5.92
C ASN A 47 5.77 9.66 -4.64
N LEU A 48 5.42 9.13 -3.46
CA LEU A 48 5.83 9.68 -2.17
C LEU A 48 7.36 9.76 -2.04
N GLN A 49 8.08 8.78 -2.58
CA GLN A 49 9.54 8.74 -2.50
C GLN A 49 10.21 9.98 -3.10
N PHE A 50 9.68 10.56 -4.18
CA PHE A 50 10.27 11.77 -4.77
C PHE A 50 10.26 12.95 -3.81
N TYR A 51 9.21 13.06 -3.01
CA TYR A 51 9.08 14.10 -2.00
C TYR A 51 9.87 13.74 -0.73
N TYR A 52 9.88 12.46 -0.35
CA TYR A 52 10.65 11.98 0.80
C TYR A 52 12.15 12.26 0.64
N VAL A 53 12.71 12.06 -0.55
CA VAL A 53 14.11 12.40 -0.84
C VAL A 53 14.37 13.91 -0.74
N LYS A 54 13.41 14.76 -1.08
CA LYS A 54 13.54 16.22 -0.92
C LYS A 54 13.47 16.63 0.55
N TRP A 55 12.55 16.04 1.31
CA TRP A 55 12.44 16.23 2.75
C TRP A 55 13.72 15.81 3.49
N LEU A 56 14.32 14.68 3.13
CA LEU A 56 15.60 14.23 3.71
C LEU A 56 16.79 15.17 3.43
N ARG A 57 16.66 16.08 2.45
CA ARG A 57 17.73 16.98 2.00
C ARG A 57 17.51 18.43 2.43
N CYS A 58 16.36 18.76 3.03
CA CYS A 58 16.14 20.09 3.57
C CYS A 58 16.36 20.08 5.08
N ASP A 59 16.64 21.26 5.65
CA ASP A 59 16.91 21.43 7.07
C ASP A 59 15.61 21.50 7.92
N SER A 60 14.53 20.87 7.44
CA SER A 60 13.24 20.91 8.13
C SER A 60 13.21 19.91 9.29
N CYS A 61 12.80 20.39 10.46
CA CYS A 61 12.51 19.53 11.61
C CYS A 61 11.07 18.97 11.59
N GLN A 62 10.28 19.29 10.56
CA GLN A 62 8.89 18.88 10.47
C GLN A 62 8.77 17.40 10.10
N PRO A 63 7.84 16.63 10.71
CA PRO A 63 7.55 15.26 10.28
C PRO A 63 7.14 15.22 8.80
N PHE A 64 7.57 14.19 8.07
CA PHE A 64 7.43 14.12 6.60
C PHE A 64 6.03 14.45 6.07
N PHE A 65 4.97 13.82 6.59
CA PHE A 65 3.61 14.07 6.09
C PHE A 65 3.10 15.47 6.44
N TYR A 66 3.46 16.00 7.61
CA TYR A 66 3.15 17.39 7.96
C TYR A 66 3.85 18.36 7.01
N TRP A 67 5.16 18.17 6.83
CA TRP A 67 5.98 18.93 5.89
C TRP A 67 5.38 18.90 4.48
N LEU A 68 4.94 17.73 4.04
CA LEU A 68 4.42 17.49 2.70
C LEU A 68 3.07 18.16 2.44
N ASP A 69 2.15 18.10 3.40
CA ASP A 69 0.74 18.45 3.19
C ASP A 69 0.35 19.84 3.72
N VAL A 70 1.06 20.34 4.75
CA VAL A 70 0.69 21.58 5.46
C VAL A 70 1.87 22.53 5.59
N GLY A 71 3.05 21.98 5.89
CA GLY A 71 4.23 22.73 6.29
C GLY A 71 5.07 23.26 5.12
N GLU A 72 6.37 23.32 5.35
CA GLU A 72 7.35 23.97 4.46
C GLU A 72 7.41 23.31 3.08
N GLY A 73 7.12 22.02 3.00
CA GLY A 73 7.15 21.23 1.78
C GLY A 73 5.91 21.33 0.90
N LYS A 74 4.86 22.05 1.33
CA LYS A 74 3.57 22.02 0.62
C LYS A 74 3.67 22.53 -0.83
N GLU A 75 4.50 23.55 -1.06
CA GLU A 75 4.72 24.17 -2.38
C GLU A 75 5.92 23.60 -3.14
N VAL A 76 6.59 22.58 -2.60
CA VAL A 76 7.74 21.96 -3.27
C VAL A 76 7.29 21.33 -4.59
N LEU A 77 7.92 21.80 -5.68
CA LEU A 77 7.70 21.29 -7.02
C LEU A 77 8.53 20.01 -7.28
N CYS A 78 7.91 19.06 -7.96
CA CYS A 78 8.51 17.80 -8.37
C CYS A 78 8.05 17.45 -9.80
N GLU A 79 8.91 17.66 -10.78
CA GLU A 79 8.58 17.42 -12.20
C GLU A 79 8.19 15.95 -12.47
N ARG A 80 8.87 15.00 -11.81
CA ARG A 80 8.61 13.56 -11.96
C ARG A 80 7.24 13.14 -11.41
N CYS A 81 6.73 13.87 -10.43
CA CYS A 81 5.43 13.62 -9.84
C CYS A 81 4.80 14.94 -9.38
N PRO A 82 4.00 15.59 -10.24
CA PRO A 82 3.22 16.76 -9.86
C PRO A 82 2.32 16.47 -8.66
N ARG A 83 2.01 17.51 -7.87
CA ARG A 83 1.21 17.39 -6.65
C ARG A 83 -0.16 16.76 -6.90
N LEU A 84 -0.81 17.14 -8.00
CA LEU A 84 -2.09 16.57 -8.43
C LEU A 84 -1.99 15.03 -8.62
N LYS A 85 -0.94 14.56 -9.29
CA LYS A 85 -0.70 13.12 -9.49
C LYS A 85 -0.44 12.39 -8.18
N LEU A 86 0.32 13.00 -7.26
CA LEU A 86 0.57 12.45 -5.93
C LEU A 86 -0.75 12.27 -5.15
N GLN A 87 -1.64 13.26 -5.22
CA GLN A 87 -2.91 13.25 -4.50
C GLN A 87 -3.97 12.32 -5.13
N GLN A 88 -3.92 12.12 -6.44
CA GLN A 88 -4.86 11.25 -7.16
C GLN A 88 -4.48 9.76 -7.10
N GLN A 89 -3.18 9.44 -7.08
CA GLN A 89 -2.72 8.05 -7.05
C GLN A 89 -2.62 7.55 -5.62
N CYS A 90 -3.75 7.02 -5.10
CA CYS A 90 -3.82 6.32 -3.83
C CYS A 90 -4.13 4.84 -4.04
N ILE A 91 -3.43 3.97 -3.33
CA ILE A 91 -3.67 2.54 -3.37
C ILE A 91 -4.97 2.21 -2.63
N LYS A 92 -5.87 1.53 -3.33
CA LYS A 92 -7.09 1.00 -2.76
C LYS A 92 -6.75 -0.22 -1.91
N TYR A 93 -7.04 -0.15 -0.62
CA TYR A 93 -7.01 -1.29 0.28
C TYR A 93 -8.40 -1.93 0.36
N LEU A 94 -8.46 -3.24 0.14
CA LEU A 94 -9.71 -3.98 0.11
C LEU A 94 -10.14 -4.40 1.52
N GLY A 95 -11.38 -4.04 1.87
CA GLY A 95 -12.07 -4.60 3.02
C GLY A 95 -12.31 -6.10 2.87
N SER A 96 -12.66 -6.79 3.96
CA SER A 96 -12.91 -8.24 3.96
C SER A 96 -13.94 -8.66 2.92
N VAL A 97 -15.04 -7.90 2.78
CA VAL A 97 -16.12 -8.15 1.82
C VAL A 97 -15.65 -7.92 0.38
N GLU A 98 -15.04 -6.78 0.09
CA GLU A 98 -14.56 -6.46 -1.28
C GLU A 98 -13.51 -7.46 -1.76
N ARG A 99 -12.68 -7.98 -0.85
CA ARG A 99 -11.63 -8.96 -1.13
C ARG A 99 -12.19 -10.30 -1.61
N MET A 100 -13.43 -10.64 -1.26
CA MET A 100 -14.05 -11.91 -1.68
C MET A 100 -14.18 -12.01 -3.20
N ASP A 101 -14.34 -10.89 -3.91
CA ASP A 101 -14.44 -10.87 -5.38
C ASP A 101 -13.14 -11.29 -6.08
N TYR A 102 -12.02 -11.29 -5.36
CA TYR A 102 -10.69 -11.63 -5.86
C TYR A 102 -10.22 -13.02 -5.40
N GLY A 103 -11.01 -13.71 -4.57
CA GLY A 103 -10.64 -15.01 -4.01
C GLY A 103 -10.57 -16.10 -5.09
N VAL A 104 -9.54 -16.94 -5.02
CA VAL A 104 -9.30 -18.04 -5.95
C VAL A 104 -9.16 -19.37 -5.22
N VAL A 105 -9.62 -20.44 -5.84
CA VAL A 105 -9.39 -21.83 -5.44
C VAL A 105 -8.66 -22.59 -6.55
N ILE A 106 -7.95 -23.65 -6.18
CA ILE A 106 -7.30 -24.55 -7.13
C ILE A 106 -8.10 -25.85 -7.14
N GLU A 107 -8.71 -26.17 -8.27
CA GLU A 107 -9.50 -27.40 -8.46
C GLU A 107 -9.02 -28.12 -9.71
N ASN A 108 -8.72 -29.42 -9.60
CA ASN A 108 -8.20 -30.24 -10.71
C ASN A 108 -7.00 -29.57 -11.44
N GLY A 109 -6.11 -28.93 -10.67
CA GLY A 109 -4.94 -28.22 -11.21
C GLY A 109 -5.24 -26.88 -11.89
N ARG A 110 -6.48 -26.37 -11.80
CA ARG A 110 -6.89 -25.10 -12.42
C ARG A 110 -7.24 -24.04 -11.39
N LEU A 111 -6.84 -22.80 -11.64
CA LEU A 111 -7.22 -21.62 -10.88
C LEU A 111 -8.63 -21.17 -11.27
N LEU A 112 -9.54 -21.14 -10.30
CA LEU A 112 -10.93 -20.73 -10.48
C LEU A 112 -11.30 -19.59 -9.51
N TYR A 113 -12.05 -18.59 -9.97
CA TYR A 113 -12.63 -17.59 -9.06
C TYR A 113 -13.58 -18.27 -8.07
N LYS A 114 -13.35 -18.11 -6.77
CA LYS A 114 -14.15 -18.73 -5.71
C LYS A 114 -15.63 -18.39 -5.80
N LYS A 115 -15.97 -17.16 -6.21
CA LYS A 115 -17.36 -16.68 -6.28
C LYS A 115 -18.12 -17.21 -7.51
N SER A 116 -17.45 -17.37 -8.64
CA SER A 116 -18.12 -17.69 -9.92
C SER A 116 -17.80 -19.07 -10.48
N GLY A 117 -16.79 -19.76 -9.94
CA GLY A 117 -16.26 -21.02 -10.48
C GLY A 117 -15.58 -20.88 -11.85
N LYS A 118 -15.53 -19.67 -12.42
CA LYS A 118 -14.94 -19.46 -13.75
C LYS A 118 -13.42 -19.57 -13.69
N PRO A 119 -12.79 -20.17 -14.71
CA PRO A 119 -11.34 -20.24 -14.80
C PRO A 119 -10.72 -18.84 -14.88
N ILE A 120 -9.58 -18.68 -14.23
CA ILE A 120 -8.77 -17.46 -14.32
C ILE A 120 -8.14 -17.42 -15.71
N ASP A 121 -8.40 -16.33 -16.44
CA ASP A 121 -7.77 -16.04 -17.70
C ASP A 121 -7.11 -14.67 -17.64
N THR A 122 -5.80 -14.64 -17.85
CA THR A 122 -4.96 -13.45 -17.74
C THR A 122 -4.36 -13.01 -19.08
N THR A 123 -4.73 -13.67 -20.18
CA THR A 123 -4.16 -13.48 -21.53
C THR A 123 -4.42 -12.10 -22.14
N ARG A 124 -5.33 -11.31 -21.56
CA ARG A 124 -5.54 -9.90 -21.94
C ARG A 124 -4.26 -9.11 -21.65
N ASN A 125 -3.96 -8.09 -22.47
CA ASN A 125 -2.80 -7.17 -22.36
C ASN A 125 -2.79 -6.32 -21.05
N ALA A 126 -2.84 -6.98 -19.90
CA ALA A 126 -2.86 -6.42 -18.56
C ALA A 126 -1.87 -7.16 -17.68
N LYS A 127 -1.32 -6.47 -16.68
CA LYS A 127 -0.46 -7.10 -15.68
C LYS A 127 -1.33 -7.67 -14.59
N TRP A 128 -1.35 -8.99 -14.45
CA TRP A 128 -2.03 -9.67 -13.36
C TRP A 128 -1.08 -9.96 -12.21
N ILE A 129 -1.61 -9.92 -11.00
CA ILE A 129 -0.86 -10.16 -9.77
C ILE A 129 -1.61 -11.13 -8.89
N PHE A 130 -0.87 -11.88 -8.09
CA PHE A 130 -1.45 -12.74 -7.06
C PHE A 130 -0.81 -12.46 -5.70
N VAL A 131 -1.57 -12.74 -4.64
CA VAL A 131 -1.13 -12.75 -3.26
C VAL A 131 -1.64 -14.03 -2.59
N LEU A 132 -0.74 -14.73 -1.88
CA LEU A 132 -1.06 -15.81 -0.95
C LEU A 132 -0.93 -15.27 0.48
N SER A 133 -2.03 -15.25 1.22
CA SER A 133 -2.03 -14.82 2.62
C SER A 133 -1.41 -15.85 3.55
N THR A 134 -1.07 -15.44 4.77
CA THR A 134 -0.60 -16.34 5.85
C THR A 134 -1.62 -17.40 6.25
N SER A 135 -2.91 -17.14 6.06
CA SER A 135 -4.01 -18.10 6.22
C SER A 135 -4.24 -18.97 4.96
N LYS A 136 -3.30 -18.99 4.01
CA LYS A 136 -3.35 -19.75 2.75
C LYS A 136 -4.52 -19.39 1.82
N ASN A 137 -5.07 -18.19 1.94
CA ASN A 137 -6.06 -17.69 0.98
C ASN A 137 -5.35 -17.10 -0.24
N HIS A 138 -5.82 -17.48 -1.44
CA HIS A 138 -5.29 -16.98 -2.72
C HIS A 138 -6.17 -15.85 -3.23
N TYR A 139 -5.53 -14.75 -3.64
CA TYR A 139 -6.18 -13.62 -4.28
C TYR A 139 -5.49 -13.28 -5.58
N ILE A 140 -6.26 -13.06 -6.64
CA ILE A 140 -5.77 -12.71 -7.97
C ILE A 140 -6.54 -11.50 -8.49
N GLY A 141 -5.83 -10.55 -9.10
CA GLY A 141 -6.45 -9.38 -9.69
C GLY A 141 -5.54 -8.67 -10.70
N GLN A 142 -6.15 -7.78 -11.48
CA GLN A 142 -5.41 -6.93 -12.40
C GLN A 142 -4.72 -5.80 -11.64
N LYS A 143 -3.43 -5.63 -11.87
CA LYS A 143 -2.66 -4.51 -11.35
C LYS A 143 -3.04 -3.23 -12.08
N ASN A 144 -3.37 -2.20 -11.33
CA ASN A 144 -3.55 -0.84 -11.85
C ASN A 144 -2.50 0.07 -11.21
N LYS A 145 -1.58 0.59 -12.03
CA LYS A 145 -0.41 1.32 -11.51
C LYS A 145 -0.86 2.58 -10.78
N GLY A 146 -0.49 2.67 -9.50
CA GLY A 146 -0.79 3.81 -8.64
C GLY A 146 -2.14 3.73 -7.93
N THR A 147 -2.96 2.70 -8.16
CA THR A 147 -4.25 2.53 -7.49
C THR A 147 -4.55 1.12 -6.99
N PHE A 148 -3.98 0.08 -7.61
CA PHE A 148 -4.20 -1.30 -7.18
C PHE A 148 -2.96 -2.17 -7.39
N GLN A 149 -2.46 -2.77 -6.31
CA GLN A 149 -1.26 -3.61 -6.32
C GLN A 149 -1.30 -4.67 -5.21
N HIS A 150 -0.21 -5.40 -4.98
CA HIS A 150 -0.19 -6.52 -4.01
C HIS A 150 -0.67 -6.13 -2.60
N SER A 151 -0.25 -4.96 -2.10
CA SER A 151 -0.69 -4.43 -0.79
C SER A 151 -2.20 -4.23 -0.69
N SER A 152 -2.89 -4.01 -1.83
CA SER A 152 -4.35 -3.84 -1.90
C SER A 152 -5.12 -5.01 -1.31
N PHE A 153 -4.64 -6.23 -1.49
CA PHE A 153 -5.37 -7.42 -1.05
C PHE A 153 -5.41 -7.54 0.46
N LEU A 154 -4.31 -7.26 1.17
CA LEU A 154 -4.20 -7.52 2.60
C LEU A 154 -4.02 -6.26 3.45
N VAL A 155 -4.29 -5.07 2.90
CA VAL A 155 -4.17 -3.79 3.62
C VAL A 155 -2.73 -3.60 4.14
N GLY A 156 -1.74 -3.94 3.32
CA GLY A 156 -0.33 -3.95 3.72
C GLY A 156 0.10 -5.08 4.68
N GLY A 157 -0.80 -6.02 5.01
CA GLY A 157 -0.50 -7.17 5.86
C GLY A 157 0.47 -8.18 5.25
N ALA A 158 1.02 -9.04 6.11
CA ALA A 158 2.00 -10.06 5.72
C ALA A 158 1.45 -11.07 4.70
N THR A 159 2.32 -11.52 3.79
CA THR A 159 2.00 -12.51 2.74
C THR A 159 3.00 -13.65 2.80
N LEU A 160 2.59 -14.86 2.40
CA LEU A 160 3.52 -15.98 2.19
C LEU A 160 4.24 -15.85 0.85
N SER A 161 3.53 -15.38 -0.17
CA SER A 161 4.09 -15.15 -1.50
C SER A 161 3.23 -14.16 -2.27
N ALA A 162 3.86 -13.42 -3.18
CA ALA A 162 3.19 -12.49 -4.06
C ALA A 162 4.02 -12.33 -5.34
N ASN A 163 3.40 -12.38 -6.51
CA ASN A 163 4.12 -12.16 -7.77
C ASN A 163 3.18 -11.73 -8.90
N ARG A 164 3.72 -11.59 -10.10
CA ARG A 164 2.94 -11.55 -11.34
C ARG A 164 2.33 -12.93 -11.60
N LEU A 165 1.16 -12.93 -12.22
CA LEU A 165 0.49 -14.14 -12.68
C LEU A 165 0.37 -14.12 -14.21
N VAL A 166 0.60 -15.28 -14.81
CA VAL A 166 0.12 -15.62 -16.14
C VAL A 166 -0.63 -16.94 -15.98
N ALA A 167 -1.79 -17.02 -16.59
CA ALA A 167 -2.66 -18.17 -16.61
C ALA A 167 -3.62 -18.08 -17.80
N GLU A 168 -3.83 -19.20 -18.48
CA GLU A 168 -4.75 -19.36 -19.62
C GLU A 168 -5.72 -20.50 -19.31
N GLY A 169 -7.04 -20.21 -19.34
CA GLY A 169 -8.05 -21.20 -18.98
C GLY A 169 -7.87 -21.82 -17.58
N GLY A 170 -7.27 -21.07 -16.64
CA GLY A 170 -6.96 -21.49 -15.28
C GLY A 170 -5.64 -22.24 -15.11
N VAL A 171 -4.87 -22.46 -16.17
CA VAL A 171 -3.56 -23.16 -16.13
C VAL A 171 -2.44 -22.13 -16.14
N LEU A 172 -1.46 -22.29 -15.23
CA LEU A 172 -0.28 -21.41 -15.11
C LEU A 172 0.68 -21.52 -16.30
#